data_AF-A0A2V9NCE9-F1
#
_entry.id   AF-A0A2V9NCE9-F1
#
_cell.length_a   1.000
_cell.length_b   1.000
_cell.length_c   1.000
_cell.angle_alpha   90.00
_cell.angle_beta   90.00
_cell.angle_gamma   90.00
#
_symmetry.space_group_name_H-M   'P 1'
#
loop_
_entity.id
_entity.type
_entity.pdbx_description
1 polymer ?
#
loop_
_entity_poly.entity_id
_entity_poly.type
_entity_poly.pdbx_seq_one_letter_code
_entity_poly.pdbx_strand_id
1 'polypeptide(L)'
;MITWTAGGKQSKKVDVLFVQNAKNVSFSKGKLVLRGVNPVTVAFTDRPARMAGHMQTSRFVPLWSQGKDSFLKDNPNATLSVFRGDNVLDLVVELSNPQLSGNDLTYNARILEGTPPVNGGGCALFIDIIGMPATPMSYAGAARRAWRR
;
A
#
# COMPACT_ATOMS: atom_id res chain seq x y z
N MET A 1 7.18 13.54 6.44
CA MET A 1 7.81 14.05 5.22
C MET A 1 8.55 12.87 4.59
N ILE A 2 8.29 12.55 3.31
CA ILE A 2 9.03 11.50 2.60
C ILE A 2 10.42 12.03 2.26
N THR A 3 11.45 11.25 2.53
CA THR A 3 12.83 11.58 2.15
C THR A 3 13.09 10.96 0.79
N TRP A 4 13.11 11.77 -0.27
CA TRP A 4 13.38 11.33 -1.65
C TRP A 4 14.88 11.27 -1.91
N THR A 5 15.38 10.15 -2.43
CA THR A 5 16.83 9.90 -2.60
C THR A 5 17.27 9.82 -4.06
N ALA A 6 16.34 9.64 -5.02
CA ALA A 6 16.64 9.61 -6.46
C ALA A 6 15.74 10.55 -7.25
N GLY A 7 16.34 11.42 -8.07
CA GLY A 7 15.65 12.52 -8.77
C GLY A 7 15.38 12.22 -10.25
N GLY A 8 14.10 12.18 -10.62
CA GLY A 8 13.63 12.46 -11.98
C GLY A 8 13.01 13.86 -12.03
N LYS A 9 12.87 14.47 -13.22
CA LYS A 9 12.19 15.78 -13.37
C LYS A 9 10.82 15.71 -12.69
N GLN A 10 10.58 16.64 -11.76
CA GLN A 10 9.34 16.74 -10.99
C GLN A 10 8.18 17.10 -11.94
N SER A 11 7.55 16.07 -12.50
CA SER A 11 6.30 16.19 -13.25
C SER A 11 5.20 16.62 -12.29
N LYS A 12 4.29 17.51 -12.71
CA LYS A 12 3.23 18.09 -11.87
C LYS A 12 2.21 17.07 -11.31
N LYS A 13 2.29 15.79 -11.69
CA LYS A 13 1.42 14.71 -11.20
C LYS A 13 2.22 13.42 -11.20
N VAL A 14 2.41 12.84 -10.02
CA VAL A 14 3.15 11.60 -9.84
C VAL A 14 2.40 10.73 -8.85
N ASP A 15 2.02 9.53 -9.27
CA ASP A 15 1.38 8.54 -8.41
C ASP A 15 2.44 7.90 -7.50
N VAL A 16 2.19 7.86 -6.20
CA VAL A 16 3.11 7.32 -5.20
C VAL A 16 2.61 5.96 -4.75
N LEU A 17 3.46 4.94 -4.89
CA LEU A 17 3.25 3.59 -4.40
C LEU A 17 4.05 3.40 -3.11
N PHE A 18 3.49 2.62 -2.19
CA PHE A 18 4.14 2.33 -0.92
C PHE A 18 4.41 0.84 -0.76
N VAL A 19 5.52 0.49 -0.12
CA VAL A 19 5.86 -0.90 0.21
C VAL A 19 6.14 -1.00 1.70
N GLN A 20 5.47 -1.94 2.34
CA GLN A 20 5.68 -2.32 3.73
C GLN A 20 6.15 -3.76 3.80
N ASN A 21 7.24 -4.01 4.50
CA ASN A 21 7.77 -5.35 4.73
C ASN A 21 7.52 -5.77 6.18
N ALA A 22 7.16 -7.03 6.40
CA ALA A 22 6.97 -7.57 7.75
C ALA A 22 7.48 -9.00 7.87
N LYS A 23 7.88 -9.37 9.09
CA LYS A 23 8.40 -10.71 9.40
C LYS A 23 7.32 -11.79 9.32
N ASN A 24 6.08 -11.43 9.61
CA ASN A 24 4.95 -12.33 9.57
C ASN A 24 3.66 -11.59 9.22
N VAL A 25 2.64 -12.33 8.76
CA VAL A 25 1.32 -11.83 8.45
C VAL A 25 0.25 -12.80 8.89
N SER A 26 -0.87 -12.28 9.37
CA SER A 26 -2.08 -13.06 9.61
C SER A 26 -3.29 -12.32 9.12
N PHE A 27 -4.23 -13.04 8.51
CA PHE A 27 -5.53 -12.50 8.11
C PHE A 27 -6.64 -13.26 8.83
N SER A 28 -7.44 -12.57 9.64
CA SER A 28 -8.55 -13.20 10.35
C SER A 28 -9.67 -12.19 10.61
N LYS A 29 -10.91 -12.61 10.39
CA LYS A 29 -12.12 -11.80 10.68
C LYS A 29 -12.04 -10.38 10.06
N GLY A 30 -11.55 -10.27 8.82
CA GLY A 30 -11.40 -8.99 8.12
C GLY A 30 -10.28 -8.09 8.65
N LYS A 31 -9.37 -8.63 9.47
CA LYS A 31 -8.18 -7.92 9.95
C LYS A 31 -6.92 -8.52 9.35
N LEU A 32 -6.13 -7.68 8.70
CA LEU A 32 -4.79 -7.98 8.24
C LEU A 32 -3.78 -7.45 9.27
N VAL A 33 -2.98 -8.33 9.86
CA VAL A 33 -1.96 -7.97 10.84
C VAL A 33 -0.58 -8.27 10.27
N LEU A 34 0.22 -7.24 10.05
CA LEU A 34 1.64 -7.31 9.71
C LEU A 34 2.45 -7.29 11.01
N ARG A 35 3.10 -8.40 11.36
CA ARG A 35 3.87 -8.53 12.61
C ARG A 35 5.34 -8.27 12.38
N GLY A 36 5.94 -7.48 13.27
CA GLY A 36 7.33 -7.05 13.12
C GLY A 36 7.53 -6.30 11.81
N VAL A 37 6.65 -5.32 11.53
CA VAL A 37 6.77 -4.45 10.35
C VAL A 37 8.10 -3.68 10.41
N ASN A 38 8.72 -3.49 9.26
CA ASN A 38 9.92 -2.67 9.16
C ASN A 38 9.58 -1.23 9.60
N PRO A 39 10.42 -0.56 10.42
CA PRO A 39 10.19 0.84 10.79
C PRO A 39 10.25 1.82 9.60
N VAL A 40 10.69 1.36 8.43
CA VAL A 40 10.75 2.12 7.18
C VAL A 40 9.71 1.59 6.19
N THR A 41 8.81 2.46 5.75
CA THR A 41 7.99 2.28 4.55
C THR A 41 8.73 2.86 3.35
N VAL A 42 8.87 2.09 2.29
CA VAL A 42 9.42 2.56 1.01
C VAL A 42 8.32 3.27 0.23
N ALA A 43 8.63 4.40 -0.37
CA ALA A 43 7.77 5.11 -1.31
C ALA A 43 8.49 5.21 -2.64
N PHE A 44 7.80 4.96 -3.75
CA PHE A 44 8.37 5.17 -5.07
C PHE A 44 7.30 5.60 -6.04
N THR A 45 7.76 6.17 -7.15
CA THR A 45 6.88 6.75 -8.16
C THR A 45 7.15 6.15 -9.53
N ASP A 46 6.09 6.00 -10.33
CA ASP A 46 6.21 5.52 -11.70
C ASP A 46 6.58 6.64 -12.69
N ARG A 47 6.87 6.26 -13.94
CA ARG A 47 7.25 7.18 -15.03
C ARG A 47 6.23 8.31 -15.18
N PRO A 48 6.67 9.53 -15.51
CA PRO A 48 8.02 9.92 -15.96
C PRO A 48 8.99 10.28 -14.82
N ALA A 49 8.50 10.51 -13.61
CA ALA A 49 9.32 10.85 -12.46
C ALA A 49 9.61 9.57 -11.67
N ARG A 50 10.66 8.82 -12.04
CA ARG A 50 11.08 7.64 -11.28
C ARG A 50 11.89 8.08 -10.06
N MET A 51 11.22 8.24 -8.93
CA MET A 51 11.80 8.63 -7.66
C MET A 51 11.59 7.49 -6.66
N ALA A 52 12.57 7.29 -5.80
CA ALA A 52 12.46 6.41 -4.64
C ALA A 52 12.72 7.25 -3.39
N GLY A 53 12.05 6.88 -2.31
CA GLY A 53 12.15 7.54 -1.03
C GLY A 53 11.69 6.66 0.10
N HIS A 54 11.86 7.17 1.30
CA HIS A 54 11.58 6.44 2.53
C HIS A 54 10.84 7.32 3.51
N MET A 55 9.98 6.70 4.32
CA MET A 55 9.37 7.33 5.47
C MET A 55 9.28 6.36 6.63
N GLN A 56 9.19 6.90 7.85
CA GLN A 56 8.92 6.06 9.01
C GLN A 56 7.50 5.46 8.90
N THR A 57 7.36 4.18 9.19
CA THR A 57 6.06 3.47 9.19
C THR A 57 5.08 4.11 10.18
N SER A 58 5.57 4.61 11.31
CA SER A 58 4.77 5.38 12.28
C SER A 58 4.19 6.67 11.70
N ARG A 59 4.84 7.26 10.69
CA ARG A 59 4.36 8.45 9.96
C ARG A 59 3.44 8.10 8.80
N PHE A 60 3.32 6.83 8.44
CA PHE A 60 2.41 6.36 7.39
C PHE A 60 0.98 6.23 7.90
N VAL A 61 0.79 5.74 9.13
CA VAL A 61 -0.53 5.56 9.76
C VAL A 61 -1.40 6.84 9.75
N PRO A 62 -0.87 8.03 10.08
CA PRO A 62 -1.66 9.28 10.06
C PRO A 62 -2.14 9.71 8.67
N LEU A 63 -1.74 9.07 7.57
CA LEU A 63 -2.26 9.39 6.23
C LEU A 63 -3.75 9.06 6.08
N TRP A 64 -4.29 8.20 6.96
CA TRP A 64 -5.73 8.02 7.05
C TRP A 64 -6.41 9.22 7.71
N SER A 65 -5.83 9.88 8.73
CA SER A 65 -6.53 10.89 9.52
C SER A 65 -6.43 12.35 9.06
N GLN A 66 -5.65 12.67 8.01
CA GLN A 66 -5.36 14.07 7.64
C GLN A 66 -5.70 14.43 6.19
N GLY A 67 -6.55 15.46 6.01
CA GLY A 67 -6.70 16.21 4.75
C GLY A 67 -7.93 15.88 3.88
N LYS A 68 -8.22 16.78 2.92
CA LYS A 68 -9.31 16.64 1.92
C LYS A 68 -9.11 15.44 0.96
N ASP A 69 -7.88 14.95 0.90
CA ASP A 69 -7.40 13.84 0.08
C ASP A 69 -6.81 12.72 0.98
N SER A 70 -7.39 12.51 2.17
CA SER A 70 -7.00 11.42 3.08
C SER A 70 -7.42 10.05 2.55
N PHE A 71 -6.67 9.00 2.89
CA PHE A 71 -7.07 7.62 2.58
C PHE A 71 -8.37 7.18 3.26
N LEU A 72 -8.88 7.96 4.22
CA LEU A 72 -10.22 7.76 4.77
C LEU A 72 -11.33 8.00 3.74
N LYS A 73 -11.11 8.88 2.75
CA LYS A 73 -12.11 9.21 1.73
C LYS A 73 -12.17 8.17 0.62
N ASP A 74 -11.02 7.59 0.29
CA ASP A 74 -10.89 6.53 -0.70
C ASP A 74 -9.80 5.55 -0.23
N ASN A 75 -10.23 4.37 0.22
CA ASN A 75 -9.35 3.37 0.80
C ASN A 75 -8.45 2.81 -0.30
N PRO A 76 -7.12 2.75 -0.08
CA PRO A 76 -6.21 2.22 -1.10
C PRO A 76 -6.38 0.72 -1.26
N ASN A 77 -6.16 0.26 -2.50
CA ASN A 77 -5.97 -1.14 -2.77
C ASN A 77 -4.53 -1.53 -2.45
N ALA A 78 -4.32 -2.80 -2.14
CA ALA A 78 -3.00 -3.33 -1.89
C ALA A 78 -2.90 -4.79 -2.34
N THR A 79 -1.71 -5.17 -2.78
CA THR A 79 -1.34 -6.55 -3.02
C THR A 79 -0.42 -7.00 -1.90
N LEU A 80 -0.85 -8.01 -1.15
CA LEU A 80 -0.06 -8.69 -0.15
C LEU A 80 0.60 -9.92 -0.80
N SER A 81 1.91 -9.95 -0.83
CA SER A 81 2.71 -11.09 -1.24
C SER A 81 3.31 -11.77 -0.02
N VAL A 82 3.05 -13.07 0.15
CA VAL A 82 3.50 -13.86 1.30
C VAL A 82 4.42 -14.99 0.85
N PHE A 83 5.64 -15.00 1.37
CA PHE A 83 6.67 -15.96 1.00
C PHE A 83 6.51 -17.28 1.79
N ARG A 84 6.60 -18.39 1.08
CA ARG A 84 6.42 -19.78 1.55
C ARG A 84 7.48 -20.67 0.94
N GLY A 85 8.69 -20.63 1.49
CA GLY A 85 9.85 -21.26 0.83
C GLY A 85 10.05 -20.62 -0.54
N ASP A 86 9.97 -21.42 -1.60
CA ASP A 86 10.12 -20.96 -3.00
C ASP A 86 8.82 -20.46 -3.64
N ASN A 87 7.68 -20.58 -2.95
CA ASN A 87 6.38 -20.14 -3.46
C ASN A 87 5.98 -18.77 -2.87
N VAL A 88 5.27 -17.99 -3.67
CA VAL A 88 4.66 -16.71 -3.24
C VAL A 88 3.14 -16.81 -3.41
N LEU A 89 2.42 -16.43 -2.35
CA LEU A 89 0.97 -16.30 -2.38
C LEU A 89 0.61 -14.81 -2.44
N ASP A 90 -0.19 -14.43 -3.42
CA ASP A 90 -0.68 -13.06 -3.59
C ASP A 90 -2.14 -12.93 -3.19
N LEU A 91 -2.46 -11.85 -2.47
CA LEU A 91 -3.80 -11.50 -2.03
C LEU A 91 -4.04 -10.02 -2.28
N VAL A 92 -5.09 -9.69 -3.04
CA VAL A 92 -5.48 -8.30 -3.29
C VAL A 92 -6.54 -7.89 -2.28
N VAL A 93 -6.31 -6.79 -1.58
CA VAL A 93 -7.17 -6.28 -0.51
C VAL A 93 -7.38 -4.77 -0.63
N GLU A 94 -8.52 -4.30 -0.16
CA GLU A 94 -8.75 -2.88 0.14
C GLU A 94 -8.45 -2.63 1.62
N LEU A 95 -7.62 -1.64 1.93
CA LEU A 95 -7.10 -1.37 3.29
C LEU A 95 -7.78 -0.17 3.93
N SER A 96 -8.13 -0.29 5.21
CA SER A 96 -8.68 0.80 6.00
C SER A 96 -8.24 0.74 7.46
N ASN A 97 -8.38 1.86 8.17
CA ASN A 97 -8.18 1.94 9.62
C ASN A 97 -6.84 1.33 10.10
N PRO A 98 -5.69 1.87 9.64
CA PRO A 98 -4.38 1.41 10.09
C PRO A 98 -4.18 1.69 11.58
N GLN A 99 -3.60 0.74 12.30
CA GLN A 99 -3.26 0.87 13.71
C GLN A 99 -1.90 0.25 13.97
N LEU A 100 -0.95 1.07 14.41
CA LEU A 100 0.39 0.61 14.79
C LEU A 100 0.46 0.49 16.32
N SER A 101 0.80 -0.71 16.80
CA SER A 101 1.06 -0.99 18.22
C SER A 101 2.42 -1.65 18.34
N GLY A 102 3.40 -0.94 18.89
CA GLY A 102 4.81 -1.36 18.84
C GLY A 102 5.27 -1.57 17.39
N ASN A 103 5.59 -2.82 17.04
CA ASN A 103 6.01 -3.21 15.70
C ASN A 103 4.93 -3.99 14.93
N ASP A 104 3.70 -4.05 15.44
CA ASP A 104 2.60 -4.74 14.79
C ASP A 104 1.65 -3.70 14.17
N LEU A 105 1.48 -3.79 12.84
CA LEU A 105 0.63 -2.90 12.06
C LEU A 105 -0.63 -3.67 11.61
N THR A 106 -1.77 -3.21 12.08
CA THR A 106 -3.07 -3.82 11.76
C THR A 106 -3.85 -2.94 10.80
N TYR A 107 -4.48 -3.55 9.81
CA TYR A 107 -5.49 -2.94 8.95
C TYR A 107 -6.81 -3.69 9.07
N ASN A 108 -7.91 -2.96 8.97
CA ASN A 108 -9.14 -3.57 8.46
C ASN A 108 -8.95 -3.81 6.96
N ALA A 109 -9.25 -5.01 6.49
CA ALA A 109 -8.97 -5.40 5.13
C ALA A 109 -10.13 -6.19 4.53
N ARG A 110 -10.55 -5.77 3.34
CA ARG A 110 -11.56 -6.45 2.51
C ARG A 110 -10.87 -7.13 1.35
N ILE A 111 -11.07 -8.44 1.21
CA ILE A 111 -10.48 -9.21 0.11
C ILE A 111 -11.19 -8.84 -1.19
N LEU A 112 -10.40 -8.51 -2.21
CA LEU A 112 -10.87 -8.26 -3.57
C LEU A 112 -10.57 -9.46 -4.47
N GLU A 113 -9.40 -10.07 -4.31
CA GLU A 113 -8.95 -11.23 -5.09
C GLU A 113 -7.96 -12.08 -4.29
N GLY A 114 -7.96 -13.40 -4.55
CA GLY A 114 -7.06 -14.36 -3.93
C GLY A 114 -7.63 -15.02 -2.67
N THR A 115 -6.84 -15.94 -2.10
CA THR A 115 -7.21 -16.66 -0.87
C THR A 115 -6.27 -16.24 0.26
N PRO A 116 -6.79 -15.85 1.43
CA PRO A 116 -5.95 -15.43 2.53
C PRO A 116 -5.08 -16.59 3.02
N PRO A 117 -3.84 -16.32 3.42
CA PRO A 117 -2.90 -17.38 3.76
C PRO A 117 -3.35 -18.05 5.07
N VAL A 118 -3.46 -19.38 5.06
CA VAL A 118 -3.86 -20.18 6.24
C VAL A 118 -2.81 -20.08 7.34
N ASN A 119 -1.54 -20.11 6.94
CA ASN A 119 -0.39 -19.90 7.82
C ASN A 119 0.21 -18.52 7.58
N GLY A 120 1.02 -18.00 8.51
CA GLY A 120 1.72 -16.72 8.39
C GLY A 120 3.17 -16.85 7.93
N GLY A 121 3.78 -15.79 7.37
CA GLY A 121 5.20 -15.76 6.97
C GLY A 121 5.68 -14.40 6.51
N GLY A 122 6.96 -14.31 6.15
CA GLY A 122 7.57 -13.09 5.63
C GLY A 122 6.76 -12.56 4.46
N CYS A 123 6.50 -11.26 4.44
CA CYS A 123 5.60 -10.66 3.46
C CYS A 123 6.01 -9.26 3.06
N ALA A 124 5.54 -8.87 1.87
CA ALA A 124 5.58 -7.52 1.35
C ALA A 124 4.16 -7.09 1.00
N LEU A 125 3.76 -5.92 1.47
CA LEU A 125 2.47 -5.29 1.18
C LEU A 125 2.73 -4.09 0.26
N PHE A 126 2.28 -4.20 -0.98
CA PHE A 126 2.33 -3.16 -1.99
C PHE A 126 1.03 -2.38 -1.95
N ILE A 127 1.07 -1.11 -1.57
CA ILE A 127 -0.10 -0.27 -1.40
C ILE A 127 -0.17 0.73 -2.54
N ASP A 128 -1.30 0.74 -3.21
CA ASP A 128 -1.59 1.53 -4.38
C ASP A 128 -2.76 2.50 -4.12
N ILE A 129 -2.52 3.77 -4.39
CA ILE A 129 -3.52 4.85 -4.25
C ILE A 129 -4.36 4.99 -5.54
N ILE A 130 -4.27 4.05 -6.50
CA ILE A 130 -5.11 4.06 -7.71
C ILE A 130 -6.61 4.01 -7.33
N GLY A 131 -7.19 5.21 -7.24
CA GLY A 131 -8.51 5.44 -6.68
C GLY A 131 -8.88 6.92 -6.64
N MET A 132 -7.99 7.82 -6.18
CA MET A 132 -8.31 9.25 -5.98
C MET A 132 -9.02 9.89 -7.20
N PRO A 133 -10.32 10.19 -7.11
CA PRO A 133 -11.04 10.87 -8.19
C PRO A 133 -10.80 12.39 -8.19
N ALA A 134 -9.80 12.91 -7.47
CA ALA A 134 -9.60 14.34 -7.27
C ALA A 134 -8.15 14.84 -7.37
N THR A 135 -7.18 14.01 -7.77
CA THR A 135 -6.04 14.55 -8.51
C THR A 135 -6.43 14.55 -9.98
N PRO A 136 -6.36 15.68 -10.70
CA PRO A 136 -6.89 15.73 -12.05
C PRO A 136 -6.06 14.78 -12.91
N MET A 137 -6.62 13.62 -13.28
CA MET A 137 -6.05 12.62 -14.17
C MET A 137 -5.02 11.67 -13.54
N SER A 138 -5.50 10.65 -12.80
CA SER A 138 -4.79 9.36 -12.66
C SER A 138 -4.88 8.59 -13.99
N TYR A 139 -3.73 8.15 -14.52
CA TYR A 139 -3.65 7.46 -15.81
C TYR A 139 -4.20 6.02 -15.73
N ALA A 140 -4.17 5.40 -14.54
CA ALA A 140 -4.75 4.07 -14.31
C ALA A 140 -6.30 4.08 -14.27
N GLY A 141 -6.91 5.23 -13.93
CA GLY A 141 -8.37 5.43 -14.04
C GLY A 141 -8.87 5.56 -15.48
N ALA A 142 -8.00 6.02 -16.40
CA ALA A 142 -8.32 6.10 -17.83
C ALA A 142 -8.31 4.70 -18.48
N ALA A 143 -7.38 3.83 -18.10
CA ALA A 143 -7.26 2.48 -18.67
C ALA A 143 -8.44 1.55 -18.29
N ARG A 144 -9.01 1.69 -17.08
CA ARG A 144 -10.17 0.87 -16.66
C ARG A 144 -11.49 1.21 -17.39
N ARG A 145 -11.61 2.41 -17.99
CA ARG A 145 -12.77 2.77 -18.83
C ARG A 145 -12.63 2.29 -20.28
N ALA A 146 -11.42 2.02 -20.75
CA ALA A 146 -11.18 1.52 -22.10
C ALA A 146 -11.42 0.01 -22.23
N TRP A 147 -11.36 -0.75 -21.14
CA TRP A 147 -11.53 -2.21 -21.12
C TRP A 147 -12.93 -2.70 -20.71
N ARG A 148 -13.89 -1.79 -20.56
CA ARG A 148 -15.33 -2.11 -20.47
C ARG A 148 -16.04 -1.64 -21.75
N ARG A 149 -15.72 -2.29 -22.87
CA ARG A 149 -16.59 -2.38 -24.04
C ARG A 149 -16.45 -3.78 -24.61
#